data_AF-A0A521FTN9-F1
#
_entry.id   AF-A0A521FTN9-F1
#
_cell.length_a   1.000
_cell.length_b   1.000
_cell.length_c   1.000
_cell.angle_alpha   90.00
_cell.angle_beta   90.00
_cell.angle_gamma   90.00
#
_symmetry.space_group_name_H-M   'P 1'
#
loop_
_entity.id
_entity.type
_entity.pdbx_description
1 polymer ?
#
loop_
_entity_poly.entity_id
_entity_poly.type
_entity_poly.pdbx_seq_one_letter_code
_entity_poly.pdbx_strand_id
1 'polypeptide(L)'
;MRGFPEALALFEHNHYVNRLNFDYNAEIFYYHFSTVKDTVAQIMNIYYGLNIPTKKMYFNEKIAKKVPNATVIEVIENFLNKTSLAKEYRDSFTHRTPINYSDNRCSVEWTTSTITYYSAKDSYVKSPTIKANMDATIDLLAKMLDELKGLMP
;
A
#
# COMPACT_ATOMS: atom_id res chain seq x y z
N MET A 1 4.55 -17.45 14.42
CA MET A 1 5.46 -16.38 13.95
C MET A 1 5.51 -16.48 12.43
N ARG A 2 5.55 -15.40 11.65
CA ARG A 2 5.95 -15.54 10.24
C ARG A 2 7.38 -16.10 10.27
N GLY A 3 7.52 -17.36 9.87
CA GLY A 3 8.62 -18.20 10.31
C GLY A 3 9.76 -18.22 9.32
N PHE A 4 10.98 -18.05 9.81
CA PHE A 4 12.16 -18.51 9.09
C PHE A 4 12.14 -20.04 9.03
N PRO A 5 12.45 -20.66 7.88
CA PRO A 5 12.81 -22.06 7.86
C PRO A 5 14.09 -22.25 8.68
N GLU A 6 14.08 -23.17 9.65
CA GLU A 6 15.20 -23.40 10.58
C GLU A 6 16.44 -24.01 9.91
N ALA A 7 16.29 -24.58 8.71
CA ALA A 7 17.36 -25.24 7.98
C ALA A 7 18.20 -24.26 7.13
N LEU A 8 19.23 -23.66 7.74
CA LEU A 8 20.24 -22.81 7.08
C LEU A 8 20.90 -23.47 5.86
N ALA A 9 21.02 -24.80 5.84
CA ALA A 9 21.67 -25.55 4.76
C ALA A 9 20.90 -25.57 3.42
N LEU A 10 19.62 -25.19 3.41
CA LEU A 10 18.81 -25.07 2.19
C LEU A 10 18.93 -23.69 1.51
N PHE A 11 19.68 -22.76 2.10
CA PHE A 11 19.82 -21.39 1.61
C PHE A 11 21.18 -21.17 0.94
N GLU A 12 21.18 -20.93 -0.38
CA GLU A 12 22.27 -20.16 -0.96
C GLU A 12 22.18 -18.73 -0.40
N HIS A 13 23.21 -18.29 0.32
CA HIS A 13 23.27 -16.98 0.98
C HIS A 13 22.77 -15.81 0.10
N ASN A 14 23.00 -15.89 -1.22
CA ASN A 14 22.60 -14.87 -2.19
C ASN A 14 21.08 -14.69 -2.33
N HIS A 15 20.29 -15.77 -2.34
CA HIS A 15 18.83 -15.66 -2.46
C HIS A 15 18.22 -14.92 -1.27
N TYR A 16 18.78 -15.15 -0.09
CA TYR A 16 18.34 -14.52 1.14
C TYR A 16 18.70 -13.03 1.19
N VAL A 17 19.94 -12.68 0.83
CA VAL A 17 20.39 -11.29 0.73
C VAL A 17 19.56 -10.52 -0.30
N ASN A 18 19.31 -11.11 -1.47
CA ASN A 18 18.46 -10.51 -2.50
C ASN A 18 17.04 -10.28 -2.00
N ARG A 19 16.50 -11.19 -1.19
CA ARG A 19 15.16 -11.08 -0.61
C ARG A 19 15.08 -9.95 0.41
N LEU A 20 16.02 -9.88 1.36
CA LEU A 20 16.08 -8.78 2.33
C LEU A 20 16.22 -7.42 1.64
N ASN A 21 17.08 -7.34 0.63
CA ASN A 21 17.23 -6.12 -0.17
C ASN A 21 15.93 -5.76 -0.89
N PHE A 22 15.22 -6.75 -1.46
CA PHE A 22 13.92 -6.50 -2.08
C PHE A 22 12.92 -5.93 -1.06
N ASP A 23 12.83 -6.51 0.13
CA ASP A 23 11.87 -6.09 1.16
C ASP A 23 12.15 -4.68 1.66
N TYR A 24 13.42 -4.37 1.90
CA TYR A 24 13.86 -3.02 2.27
C TYR A 24 13.50 -1.99 1.20
N ASN A 25 13.76 -2.29 -0.08
CA ASN A 25 13.43 -1.39 -1.18
C ASN A 25 11.91 -1.26 -1.40
N ALA A 26 11.15 -2.34 -1.21
CA ALA A 26 9.69 -2.31 -1.29
C ALA A 26 9.08 -1.44 -0.19
N GLU A 27 9.58 -1.55 1.05
CA GLU A 27 9.18 -0.68 2.16
C GLU A 27 9.42 0.80 1.84
N ILE A 28 10.63 1.14 1.37
CA ILE A 28 11.00 2.52 0.98
C ILE A 28 10.06 3.03 -0.11
N PHE A 29 9.81 2.20 -1.13
CA PHE A 29 8.93 2.56 -2.24
C PHE A 29 7.53 2.92 -1.74
N TYR A 30 6.88 2.05 -0.97
CA TYR A 30 5.51 2.31 -0.50
C TYR A 30 5.42 3.48 0.48
N TYR A 31 6.48 3.71 1.25
CA TYR A 31 6.61 4.91 2.08
C TYR A 31 6.65 6.17 1.21
N HIS A 32 7.55 6.22 0.22
CA HIS A 32 7.68 7.37 -0.68
C HIS A 32 6.42 7.60 -1.52
N PHE A 33 5.80 6.54 -2.03
CA PHE A 33 4.52 6.64 -2.74
C PHE A 33 3.44 7.32 -1.89
N SER A 34 3.34 6.96 -0.61
CA SER A 34 2.41 7.60 0.32
C SER A 34 2.74 9.09 0.53
N THR A 35 4.02 9.42 0.67
CA THR A 35 4.48 10.81 0.80
C THR A 35 4.14 11.65 -0.43
N VAL A 36 4.38 11.12 -1.64
CA VAL A 36 4.06 11.84 -2.90
C VAL A 36 2.57 12.15 -2.98
N LYS A 37 1.71 11.19 -2.65
CA LYS A 37 0.27 11.41 -2.59
C LYS A 37 -0.09 12.54 -1.61
N ASP A 38 0.49 12.52 -0.41
CA ASP A 38 0.23 13.56 0.59
C ASP A 38 0.71 14.94 0.13
N THR A 39 1.80 15.01 -0.65
CA THR A 39 2.23 16.26 -1.31
C THR A 39 1.21 16.75 -2.34
N VAL A 40 0.64 15.86 -3.16
CA VAL A 40 -0.45 16.22 -4.10
C VAL A 40 -1.65 16.78 -3.32
N ALA A 41 -2.03 16.14 -2.22
CA ALA A 41 -3.08 16.62 -1.32
C ALA A 41 -2.81 18.03 -0.77
N GLN A 42 -1.56 18.32 -0.40
CA GLN A 42 -1.16 19.66 0.05
C GLN A 42 -1.30 20.70 -1.07
N ILE A 43 -0.90 20.37 -2.30
CA ILE A 43 -1.08 21.24 -3.47
C ILE A 43 -2.56 21.52 -3.70
N MET A 44 -3.41 20.49 -3.69
CA MET A 44 -4.86 20.63 -3.87
C MET A 44 -5.50 21.48 -2.77
N ASN A 45 -5.03 21.35 -1.53
CA ASN A 45 -5.51 22.17 -0.41
C ASN A 45 -5.22 23.66 -0.60
N ILE A 46 -4.06 24.00 -1.17
CA ILE A 46 -3.71 25.38 -1.53
C ILE A 46 -4.57 25.83 -2.70
N TYR A 47 -4.63 25.03 -3.76
CA TYR A 47 -5.34 25.37 -5.01
C TYR A 47 -6.83 25.65 -4.79
N TYR A 48 -7.53 24.78 -4.05
CA TYR A 48 -8.95 24.93 -3.76
C TYR A 48 -9.26 25.72 -2.48
N GLY A 49 -8.24 26.20 -1.75
CA GLY A 49 -8.44 26.93 -0.50
C GLY A 49 -9.19 26.13 0.59
N LEU A 50 -8.92 24.82 0.71
CA LEU A 50 -9.70 23.91 1.57
C LEU A 50 -9.48 24.13 3.08
N ASN A 51 -8.48 24.95 3.45
CA ASN A 51 -8.13 25.33 4.82
C ASN A 51 -7.97 24.14 5.78
N ILE A 52 -7.46 23.00 5.28
CA ILE A 52 -7.15 21.85 6.11
C ILE A 52 -5.75 22.07 6.73
N PRO A 53 -5.58 21.88 8.06
CA PRO A 53 -4.27 22.02 8.69
C PRO A 53 -3.24 21.04 8.12
N THR A 54 -2.03 21.50 7.81
CA THR A 54 -0.96 20.70 7.17
C THR A 54 -0.65 19.41 7.93
N LYS A 55 -0.67 19.43 9.27
CA LYS A 55 -0.43 18.25 10.13
C LYS A 55 -1.51 17.15 10.00
N LYS A 56 -2.66 17.50 9.44
CA LYS A 56 -3.80 16.59 9.22
C LYS A 56 -4.04 16.34 7.73
N MET A 57 -3.11 16.78 6.89
CA MET A 57 -3.19 16.64 5.44
C MET A 57 -2.74 15.26 5.02
N TYR A 58 -3.67 14.45 4.54
CA TYR A 58 -3.41 13.13 3.99
C TYR A 58 -4.26 12.92 2.76
N PHE A 59 -3.72 12.29 1.72
CA PHE A 59 -4.44 11.97 0.51
C PHE A 59 -5.43 10.82 0.76
N ASN A 60 -6.67 11.17 1.09
CA ASN A 60 -7.74 10.24 1.45
C ASN A 60 -9.12 10.79 1.05
N GLU A 61 -10.16 10.00 1.30
CA GLU A 61 -11.56 10.36 1.02
C GLU A 61 -12.02 11.68 1.66
N LYS A 62 -11.39 12.14 2.74
CA LYS A 62 -11.75 13.42 3.37
C LYS A 62 -11.39 14.61 2.49
N ILE A 63 -10.37 14.48 1.65
CA ILE A 63 -10.04 15.49 0.65
C ILE A 63 -11.07 15.47 -0.47
N ALA A 64 -11.43 14.29 -0.96
CA ALA A 64 -12.45 14.13 -1.99
C ALA A 64 -13.76 14.83 -1.58
N LYS A 65 -14.20 14.68 -0.33
CA LYS A 65 -15.41 15.35 0.20
C LYS A 65 -15.35 16.87 0.30
N LYS A 66 -14.15 17.46 0.24
CA LYS A 66 -13.94 18.91 0.37
C LYS A 66 -13.67 19.61 -0.95
N VAL A 67 -13.25 18.87 -1.97
CA VAL A 67 -13.00 19.43 -3.31
C VAL A 67 -14.34 19.82 -3.94
N PRO A 68 -14.48 21.03 -4.51
CA PRO A 68 -15.75 21.49 -5.09
C PRO A 68 -16.04 20.89 -6.48
N ASN A 69 -15.01 20.44 -7.23
CA ASN A 69 -15.16 19.94 -8.58
C ASN A 69 -15.46 18.42 -8.58
N ALA A 70 -16.68 18.04 -8.98
CA ALA A 70 -17.13 16.65 -9.01
C ALA A 70 -16.23 15.71 -9.85
N THR A 71 -15.68 16.20 -10.96
CA THR A 71 -14.78 15.40 -11.81
C THR A 71 -13.48 15.08 -11.08
N VAL A 72 -12.97 16.04 -10.30
CA VAL A 72 -11.74 15.86 -9.51
C VAL A 72 -11.99 14.91 -8.34
N ILE A 73 -13.18 14.93 -7.75
CA ILE A 73 -13.59 13.96 -6.73
C ILE A 73 -13.53 12.54 -7.31
N GLU A 74 -14.11 12.32 -8.49
CA GLU A 74 -14.12 11.02 -9.15
C GLU A 74 -12.70 10.51 -9.44
N VAL A 75 -11.80 11.38 -9.92
CA VAL A 75 -10.39 11.04 -10.14
C VAL A 75 -9.72 10.59 -8.83
N ILE A 76 -9.92 11.33 -7.74
CA ILE A 76 -9.37 10.98 -6.42
C ILE A 76 -9.90 9.62 -5.95
N GLU A 77 -11.23 9.41 -5.98
CA GLU A 77 -11.86 8.19 -5.50
C GLU A 77 -11.44 6.97 -6.33
N ASN A 78 -11.37 7.11 -7.65
CA ASN A 78 -10.90 6.07 -8.55
C ASN A 78 -9.44 5.69 -8.26
N PHE A 79 -8.57 6.68 -8.05
CA PHE A 79 -7.18 6.46 -7.68
C PHE A 79 -7.04 5.77 -6.32
N LEU A 80 -7.80 6.20 -5.30
CA LEU A 80 -7.79 5.58 -3.96
C LEU A 80 -8.24 4.12 -4.02
N ASN A 81 -9.30 3.83 -4.75
CA ASN A 81 -9.83 2.47 -4.92
C ASN A 81 -8.82 1.55 -5.61
N LYS A 82 -8.20 2.02 -6.70
CA LYS A 82 -7.21 1.25 -7.47
C LYS A 82 -5.87 1.06 -6.75
N THR A 83 -5.54 1.92 -5.77
CA THR A 83 -4.29 1.87 -5.01
C THR A 83 -4.46 1.36 -3.57
N SER A 84 -5.64 0.81 -3.23
CA SER A 84 -5.94 0.22 -1.93
C SER A 84 -4.93 -0.84 -1.50
N LEU A 85 -4.56 -1.75 -2.42
CA LEU A 85 -3.58 -2.80 -2.16
C LEU A 85 -2.18 -2.27 -1.82
N ALA A 86 -1.77 -1.14 -2.42
CA ALA A 86 -0.48 -0.52 -2.11
C ALA A 86 -0.41 -0.03 -0.66
N LYS A 87 -1.53 0.42 -0.10
CA LYS A 87 -1.65 0.78 1.32
C LYS A 87 -1.50 -0.46 2.21
N GLU A 88 -2.16 -1.57 1.86
CA GLU A 88 -2.05 -2.82 2.63
C GLU A 88 -0.62 -3.36 2.63
N TYR A 89 0.09 -3.27 1.50
CA TYR A 89 1.50 -3.67 1.41
C TYR A 89 2.39 -2.76 2.26
N ARG A 90 2.22 -1.44 2.18
CA ARG A 90 2.91 -0.49 3.07
C ARG A 90 2.74 -0.88 4.53
N ASP A 91 1.49 -1.00 4.98
CA ASP A 91 1.17 -1.28 6.38
C ASP A 91 1.81 -2.62 6.80
N SER A 92 1.77 -3.63 5.91
CA SER A 92 2.39 -4.92 6.16
C SER A 92 3.92 -4.89 6.25
N PHE A 93 4.61 -4.06 5.46
CA PHE A 93 6.06 -3.88 5.56
C PHE A 93 6.46 -3.09 6.81
N THR A 94 5.63 -2.14 7.25
CA THR A 94 5.88 -1.40 8.49
C THR A 94 5.68 -2.23 9.77
N HIS A 95 5.02 -3.39 9.67
CA HIS A 95 4.90 -4.34 10.76
C HIS A 95 6.04 -5.36 10.73
N ARG A 96 6.46 -5.86 11.91
CA ARG A 96 7.63 -6.77 12.11
C ARG A 96 7.54 -8.12 11.37
N THR A 97 6.51 -8.32 10.57
CA THR A 97 6.28 -9.54 9.78
C THR A 97 5.97 -9.10 8.37
N PRO A 98 6.94 -9.09 7.44
CA PRO A 98 6.70 -8.67 6.07
C PRO A 98 5.72 -9.62 5.35
N ILE A 99 4.89 -9.11 4.42
CA ILE A 99 3.77 -9.85 3.77
C ILE A 99 4.21 -10.98 2.86
N ASN A 100 5.48 -10.96 2.51
CA ASN A 100 6.15 -11.87 1.62
C ASN A 100 6.78 -13.06 2.37
N TYR A 101 6.63 -13.17 3.69
CA TYR A 101 6.96 -14.37 4.46
C TYR A 101 5.71 -15.20 4.71
N SER A 102 5.89 -16.52 4.75
CA SER A 102 4.85 -17.47 5.12
C SER A 102 4.21 -17.10 6.47
N ASP A 103 2.87 -17.05 6.50
CA ASP A 103 2.10 -16.71 7.71
C ASP A 103 1.74 -17.94 8.54
N ASN A 104 2.70 -18.45 9.30
CA ASN A 104 2.48 -19.63 10.17
C ASN A 104 1.72 -19.32 11.46
N ARG A 105 0.92 -18.26 11.52
CA ARG A 105 0.05 -17.98 12.67
C ARG A 105 -1.21 -18.83 12.58
N CYS A 106 -1.69 -19.32 13.73
CA CYS A 106 -3.01 -19.94 13.81
C CYS A 106 -4.08 -18.88 13.57
N SER A 107 -5.08 -19.20 12.76
CA SER A 107 -6.25 -18.34 12.55
C SER A 107 -7.51 -19.04 13.03
N VAL A 108 -8.43 -18.27 13.60
CA VAL A 108 -9.74 -18.75 14.03
C VAL A 108 -10.79 -18.06 13.18
N GLU A 109 -11.60 -18.84 12.48
CA GLU A 109 -12.74 -18.33 11.75
C GLU A 109 -14.02 -18.64 12.51
N TRP A 110 -14.82 -17.61 12.73
CA TRP A 110 -16.07 -17.68 13.47
C TRP A 110 -17.22 -17.57 12.50
N THR A 111 -17.97 -18.66 12.34
CA THR A 111 -19.28 -18.65 11.69
C THR A 111 -20.37 -18.79 12.77
N THR A 112 -21.60 -18.42 12.44
CA THR A 112 -22.74 -18.33 13.38
C THR A 112 -23.01 -19.61 14.19
N SER A 113 -22.51 -20.76 13.75
CA SER A 113 -22.70 -22.07 14.35
C SER A 113 -21.42 -22.88 14.55
N THR A 114 -20.24 -22.38 14.17
CA THR A 114 -18.99 -23.15 14.20
C THR A 114 -17.77 -22.26 14.40
N ILE A 115 -16.80 -22.79 15.14
CA ILE A 115 -15.46 -22.22 15.29
C ILE A 115 -14.49 -23.16 14.57
N THR A 116 -13.85 -22.67 13.51
CA THR A 116 -12.82 -23.43 12.79
C THR A 116 -11.44 -22.91 13.17
N TYR A 117 -10.61 -23.80 13.72
CA TYR A 117 -9.21 -23.53 14.01
C TYR A 117 -8.34 -23.99 12.84
N TYR A 118 -7.65 -23.05 12.20
CA TYR A 118 -6.67 -23.37 11.16
C TYR A 118 -5.27 -23.39 11.77
N SER A 119 -4.55 -24.49 11.57
CA SER A 119 -3.09 -24.51 11.69
C SER A 119 -2.49 -23.74 10.50
N ALA A 120 -1.46 -22.92 10.76
CA ALA A 120 -0.62 -22.17 9.82
C ALA A 120 -1.18 -22.00 8.39
N LYS A 121 -1.73 -20.81 8.09
CA LYS A 121 -2.14 -20.47 6.73
C LYS A 121 -0.90 -20.04 5.96
N ASP A 122 -0.32 -20.93 5.16
CA ASP A 122 0.91 -20.70 4.38
C ASP A 122 0.71 -19.69 3.21
N SER A 123 0.14 -18.52 3.52
CA SER A 123 -0.16 -17.45 2.59
C SER A 123 0.87 -16.35 2.70
N TYR A 124 1.57 -16.09 1.59
CA TYR A 124 2.50 -14.99 1.45
C TYR A 124 2.41 -14.40 0.04
N VAL A 125 2.76 -13.13 -0.10
CA VAL A 125 2.78 -12.47 -1.41
C VAL A 125 4.16 -12.65 -2.05
N LYS A 126 4.20 -13.13 -3.29
CA LYS A 126 5.46 -13.32 -4.02
C LYS A 126 6.04 -11.98 -4.48
N SER A 127 7.36 -11.82 -4.48
CA SER A 127 8.04 -10.59 -4.96
C SER A 127 7.58 -10.11 -6.35
N PRO A 128 7.33 -10.98 -7.36
CA PRO A 128 6.80 -10.53 -8.64
C PRO A 128 5.44 -9.83 -8.54
N THR A 129 4.57 -10.28 -7.63
CA THR A 129 3.26 -9.65 -7.38
C THR A 129 3.42 -8.28 -6.75
N ILE A 130 4.36 -8.16 -5.80
CA ILE A 130 4.68 -6.87 -5.17
C ILE A 130 5.25 -5.91 -6.22
N LYS A 131 6.23 -6.35 -7.02
CA LYS A 131 6.80 -5.54 -8.11
C LYS A 131 5.72 -5.09 -9.09
N ALA A 132 4.85 -6.00 -9.54
CA ALA A 132 3.77 -5.65 -10.47
C ALA A 132 2.81 -4.61 -9.86
N ASN A 133 2.55 -4.69 -8.55
CA ASN A 133 1.79 -3.66 -7.86
C ASN A 133 2.54 -2.32 -7.81
N MET A 134 3.86 -2.32 -7.55
CA MET A 134 4.68 -1.10 -7.57
C MET A 134 4.61 -0.42 -8.95
N ASP A 135 4.81 -1.19 -10.03
CA ASP A 135 4.74 -0.69 -11.41
C ASP A 135 3.36 -0.09 -11.70
N ALA A 136 2.29 -0.83 -11.44
CA ALA A 136 0.92 -0.36 -11.66
C ALA A 136 0.57 0.89 -10.83
N THR A 137 1.11 0.99 -9.62
CA THR A 137 0.84 2.11 -8.71
C THR A 137 1.50 3.40 -9.21
N ILE A 138 2.70 3.32 -9.80
CA ILE A 138 3.36 4.46 -10.46
C ILE A 138 2.54 4.90 -11.66
N ASP A 139 2.11 3.97 -12.51
CA ASP A 139 1.32 4.29 -13.71
C ASP A 139 0.00 4.99 -13.35
N LEU A 140 -0.68 4.51 -12.30
CA LEU A 140 -1.89 5.13 -11.78
C LEU A 140 -1.63 6.53 -11.21
N LEU A 141 -0.48 6.76 -10.57
CA LEU A 141 -0.11 8.07 -10.07
C LEU A 141 0.14 9.05 -11.22
N ALA A 142 0.88 8.64 -12.24
CA ALA A 142 1.13 9.45 -13.43
C ALA A 142 -0.19 9.82 -14.11
N LYS A 143 -1.08 8.84 -14.34
CA LYS A 143 -2.40 9.07 -14.92
C LYS A 143 -3.25 10.03 -14.10
N MET A 144 -3.27 9.87 -12.77
CA MET A 144 -3.99 10.79 -11.88
C MET A 144 -3.45 12.22 -12.02
N LEU A 145 -2.12 12.40 -12.07
CA LEU A 145 -1.52 13.73 -12.22
C LEU A 145 -1.85 14.39 -13.56
N ASP A 146 -1.86 13.61 -14.65
CA ASP A 146 -2.25 14.11 -15.97
C ASP A 146 -3.73 14.52 -16.02
N GLU A 147 -4.61 13.70 -15.45
CA GLU A 147 -6.04 14.01 -15.33
C GLU A 147 -6.27 15.27 -14.49
N LEU A 148 -5.61 15.38 -13.33
CA LEU A 148 -5.70 16.55 -12.46
C LEU A 148 -5.17 17.81 -13.15
N LYS A 149 -4.07 17.73 -13.90
CA LYS A 149 -3.50 18.86 -14.64
C LYS A 149 -4.48 19.45 -15.66
N GLY A 150 -5.29 18.61 -16.32
CA GLY A 150 -6.33 19.08 -17.24
C GLY A 150 -7.52 19.74 -16.53
N LEU A 151 -7.72 19.46 -15.25
CA LEU A 151 -8.88 19.89 -14.45
C LEU A 151 -8.57 21.05 -13.49
N MET A 152 -7.29 21.38 -13.29
CA MET A 152 -6.80 22.46 -12.44
C MET A 152 -6.13 23.54 -13.31
N PRO A 153 -6.90 24.53 -13.82
CA PRO A 153 -6.34 25.69 -14.55
C PRO A 153 -5.44 26.59 -13.70
#